data_AF-A0A6J0L7V4-F1
#
_entry.id   AF-A0A6J0L7V4-F1
#
_cell.length_a   1.000
_cell.length_b   1.000
_cell.length_c   1.000
_cell.angle_alpha   90.00
_cell.angle_beta   90.00
_cell.angle_gamma   90.00
#
_symmetry.space_group_name_H-M   'P 1'
#
loop_
_entity.id
_entity.type
_entity.pdbx_description
1 polymer ?
#
loop_
_entity_poly.entity_id
_entity_poly.type
_entity_poly.pdbx_seq_one_letter_code
_entity_poly.pdbx_strand_id
1 'polypeptide(L)'
;MASSSSSARGEMEKMGIDQLKALKEQADLEVNLLQDSLNNIRTANARLESAAGALNDLSLRPQGKKMLVPLTASLYVPGTLDEADKVLVDIGTGYFIEKTMDDGKDYCQRKINLLKSNYEQLFEVLAKKKNVADEAGMVLQSKVRQLQAATSS
;
A
#
# COMPACT_ATOMS: atom_id res chain seq x y z
N MET A 1 -14.31 18.74 -13.34
CA MET A 1 -13.33 18.56 -12.24
C MET A 1 -12.24 19.65 -12.18
N ALA A 2 -12.22 20.66 -13.08
CA ALA A 2 -11.20 21.72 -13.07
C ALA A 2 -11.45 22.89 -12.11
N SER A 3 -12.63 22.98 -11.48
CA SER A 3 -13.02 24.12 -10.63
C SER A 3 -12.39 24.09 -9.24
N SER A 4 -12.13 22.91 -8.65
CA SER A 4 -11.63 22.80 -7.27
C SER A 4 -10.12 23.04 -7.10
N SER A 5 -9.30 22.79 -8.12
CA SER A 5 -7.86 23.11 -8.07
C SER A 5 -7.61 24.60 -8.24
N SER A 6 -8.41 25.27 -9.08
CA SER A 6 -8.32 26.72 -9.27
C SER A 6 -8.66 27.53 -8.00
N SER A 7 -9.59 27.04 -7.18
CA SER A 7 -9.94 27.67 -5.90
C SER A 7 -8.85 27.46 -4.84
N ALA A 8 -8.29 26.26 -4.73
CA ALA A 8 -7.22 25.94 -3.77
C ALA A 8 -5.96 26.78 -4.02
N ARG A 9 -5.56 26.94 -5.29
CA ARG A 9 -4.43 27.79 -5.66
C ARG A 9 -4.64 29.26 -5.31
N GLY A 10 -5.84 29.79 -5.58
CA GLY A 10 -6.19 31.17 -5.23
C GLY A 10 -6.23 31.43 -3.71
N GLU A 11 -6.49 30.42 -2.90
CA GLU A 11 -6.38 30.49 -1.44
C GLU A 11 -4.91 30.48 -0.98
N MET A 12 -4.09 29.60 -1.55
CA MET A 12 -2.64 29.54 -1.27
C MET A 12 -1.91 30.85 -1.61
N GLU A 13 -2.32 31.52 -2.69
CA GLU A 13 -1.76 32.82 -3.07
C GLU A 13 -2.07 33.94 -2.05
N LYS A 14 -3.10 33.78 -1.21
CA LYS A 14 -3.44 34.74 -0.14
C LYS A 14 -2.72 34.46 1.18
N MET A 15 -2.16 33.26 1.38
CA MET A 15 -1.49 32.85 2.62
C MET A 15 -0.14 33.55 2.82
N GLY A 16 0.27 33.76 4.07
CA GLY A 16 1.63 34.21 4.39
C GLY A 16 2.69 33.16 4.06
N ILE A 17 3.95 33.58 3.87
CA ILE A 17 5.06 32.65 3.54
C ILE A 17 5.22 31.56 4.59
N ASP A 18 5.18 31.91 5.88
CA ASP A 18 5.35 30.94 6.95
C ASP A 18 4.22 29.91 6.99
N GLN A 19 2.98 30.35 6.76
CA GLN A 19 1.82 29.45 6.67
C GLN A 19 1.93 28.51 5.47
N LEU A 20 2.40 29.03 4.33
CA LEU A 20 2.55 28.25 3.11
C LEU A 20 3.71 27.24 3.22
N LYS A 21 4.79 27.62 3.91
CA LYS A 21 5.89 26.70 4.24
C LYS A 21 5.43 25.57 5.15
N ALA A 22 4.69 25.89 6.22
CA ALA A 22 4.11 24.88 7.11
C ALA A 22 3.15 23.94 6.37
N LEU A 23 2.30 24.47 5.48
CA LEU A 23 1.41 23.67 4.65
C LEU A 23 2.16 22.71 3.72
N LYS A 24 3.23 23.20 3.08
CA LYS A 24 4.10 22.38 2.22
C LYS A 24 4.74 21.24 3.03
N GLU A 25 5.35 21.56 4.17
CA GLU A 25 6.00 20.57 5.03
C GLU A 25 5.00 19.50 5.49
N GLN A 26 3.79 19.89 5.90
CA GLN A 26 2.74 18.95 6.24
C GLN A 26 2.33 18.07 5.05
N ALA A 27 2.14 18.67 3.87
CA ALA A 27 1.74 17.94 2.68
C ALA A 27 2.81 16.93 2.25
N ASP A 28 4.09 17.29 2.33
CA ASP A 28 5.22 16.40 2.04
C ASP A 28 5.28 15.21 3.02
N LEU A 29 5.05 15.45 4.32
CA LEU A 29 4.98 14.38 5.32
C LEU A 29 3.84 13.39 5.04
N GLU A 30 2.65 13.90 4.73
CA GLU A 30 1.50 13.05 4.40
C GLU A 30 1.73 12.25 3.10
N VAL A 31 2.36 12.85 2.10
CA VAL A 31 2.74 12.16 0.85
C VAL A 31 3.66 10.98 1.14
N ASN A 32 4.68 11.17 1.98
CA ASN A 32 5.60 10.09 2.35
C ASN A 32 4.87 8.95 3.08
N LEU A 33 4.02 9.28 4.06
CA LEU A 33 3.24 8.29 4.81
C LEU A 33 2.29 7.48 3.90
N LEU A 34 1.66 8.14 2.93
CA LEU A 34 0.80 7.47 1.95
C LEU A 34 1.62 6.57 1.01
N GLN A 35 2.81 6.98 0.59
CA GLN A 35 3.72 6.14 -0.21
C GLN A 35 4.14 4.88 0.54
N ASP A 36 4.52 5.01 1.82
CA ASP A 36 4.88 3.86 2.67
C ASP A 36 3.70 2.90 2.82
N SER A 37 2.49 3.43 3.00
CA SER A 37 1.27 2.64 3.08
C SER A 37 0.99 1.87 1.79
N LEU A 38 1.18 2.49 0.62
CA LEU A 38 1.06 1.79 -0.67
C LEU A 38 2.10 0.68 -0.84
N ASN A 39 3.34 0.90 -0.39
CA ASN A 39 4.40 -0.11 -0.43
C ASN A 39 4.07 -1.31 0.48
N ASN A 40 3.50 -1.05 1.66
CA ASN A 40 3.03 -2.10 2.56
C ASN A 40 1.90 -2.92 1.93
N ILE A 41 0.91 -2.26 1.31
CA ILE A 41 -0.19 -2.94 0.61
C ILE A 41 0.34 -3.79 -0.54
N ARG A 42 1.27 -3.27 -1.34
CA ARG A 42 1.88 -4.03 -2.45
C ARG A 42 2.61 -5.27 -1.95
N THR A 43 3.39 -5.14 -0.88
CA THR A 43 4.12 -6.25 -0.26
C THR A 43 3.16 -7.32 0.28
N ALA A 44 2.09 -6.90 0.96
CA ALA A 44 1.05 -7.81 1.45
C ALA A 44 0.33 -8.53 0.31
N ASN A 45 -0.01 -7.81 -0.77
CA ASN A 45 -0.66 -8.40 -1.94
C ASN A 45 0.24 -9.46 -2.61
N ALA A 46 1.53 -9.18 -2.79
CA ALA A 46 2.48 -10.15 -3.35
C ALA A 46 2.61 -11.42 -2.50
N ARG A 47 2.58 -11.29 -1.15
CA ARG A 47 2.57 -12.45 -0.25
C ARG A 47 1.30 -13.28 -0.38
N LEU A 48 0.13 -12.64 -0.52
CA LEU A 48 -1.14 -13.33 -0.73
C LEU A 48 -1.22 -14.01 -2.10
N GLU A 49 -0.71 -13.38 -3.16
CA GLU A 49 -0.63 -14.00 -4.49
C GLU A 49 0.29 -15.23 -4.48
N SER A 50 1.43 -15.15 -3.79
CA SER A 50 2.31 -16.30 -3.57
C SER A 50 1.63 -17.41 -2.79
N ALA A 51 0.91 -17.08 -1.70
CA ALA A 51 0.14 -18.05 -0.93
C ALA A 51 -0.96 -18.71 -1.76
N ALA A 52 -1.71 -17.95 -2.56
CA ALA A 52 -2.73 -18.48 -3.47
C ALA A 52 -2.12 -19.43 -4.51
N GLY A 53 -0.94 -19.08 -5.06
CA GLY A 53 -0.19 -19.95 -5.96
C GLY A 53 0.25 -21.26 -5.29
N ALA A 54 0.74 -21.19 -4.05
CA ALA A 54 1.12 -22.36 -3.26
C ALA A 54 -0.08 -23.25 -2.94
N LEU A 55 -1.23 -22.68 -2.58
CA LEU A 55 -2.48 -23.43 -2.39
C LEU A 55 -2.92 -24.14 -3.66
N ASN A 56 -2.78 -23.50 -4.82
CA ASN A 56 -3.10 -24.12 -6.09
C ASN A 56 -2.15 -25.29 -6.41
N ASP A 57 -0.84 -25.11 -6.24
CA ASP A 57 0.14 -26.19 -6.44
C ASP A 57 -0.10 -27.36 -5.46
N LEU A 58 -0.40 -27.06 -4.19
CA LEU A 58 -0.69 -28.08 -3.19
C LEU A 58 -1.95 -28.89 -3.53
N SER A 59 -2.98 -28.24 -4.04
CA SER A 59 -4.25 -28.90 -4.43
C SER A 59 -4.11 -29.90 -5.59
N LEU A 60 -3.03 -29.82 -6.37
CA LEU A 60 -2.74 -30.75 -7.47
C LEU A 60 -1.92 -31.96 -7.01
N ARG A 61 -1.43 -31.95 -5.76
CA ARG A 61 -0.57 -33.01 -5.22
C ARG A 61 -1.42 -34.05 -4.50
N PRO A 62 -1.20 -35.34 -4.76
CA PRO A 62 -1.92 -36.40 -4.07
C PRO A 62 -1.49 -36.48 -2.60
N GLN A 63 -2.41 -36.95 -1.74
CA GLN A 63 -2.08 -37.39 -0.38
C GLN A 63 -0.94 -38.43 -0.41
N GLY A 64 -0.08 -38.38 0.61
CA GLY A 64 1.11 -39.22 0.73
C GLY A 64 2.32 -38.70 -0.07
N LYS A 65 2.22 -37.55 -0.75
CA LYS A 65 3.35 -37.00 -1.51
C LYS A 65 4.46 -36.53 -0.57
N LYS A 66 5.67 -37.04 -0.79
CA LYS A 66 6.88 -36.56 -0.11
C LYS A 66 7.25 -35.15 -0.57
N MET A 67 7.58 -34.27 0.36
CA MET A 67 8.00 -32.89 0.12
C MET A 67 9.04 -32.44 1.13
N LEU A 68 9.76 -31.36 0.83
CA LEU A 68 10.67 -30.72 1.75
C LEU A 68 9.97 -29.54 2.41
N VAL A 69 9.97 -29.53 3.74
CA VAL A 69 9.40 -28.44 4.54
C VAL A 69 10.55 -27.62 5.14
N PRO A 70 10.56 -26.28 4.97
CA PRO A 70 11.57 -25.45 5.58
C PRO A 70 11.39 -25.42 7.10
N LEU A 71 12.42 -25.80 7.85
CA LEU A 71 12.45 -25.66 9.31
C LEU A 71 13.06 -24.31 9.72
N THR A 72 14.06 -23.86 8.95
CA THR A 72 14.70 -22.54 9.07
C THR A 72 15.06 -22.01 7.67
N ALA A 73 15.66 -20.82 7.59
CA ALA A 73 16.07 -20.22 6.32
C ALA A 73 17.06 -21.09 5.50
N SER A 74 17.83 -21.96 6.15
CA SER A 74 18.88 -22.76 5.49
C SER A 74 18.73 -24.27 5.69
N LEU A 75 17.66 -24.73 6.34
CA LEU A 75 17.45 -26.14 6.67
C LEU A 75 16.06 -26.60 6.24
N TYR A 76 16.03 -27.69 5.46
CA TYR A 76 14.82 -28.35 5.00
C TYR A 76 14.77 -29.77 5.54
N VAL A 77 13.58 -30.20 5.96
CA VAL A 77 13.33 -31.55 6.45
C VAL A 77 12.35 -32.28 5.53
N PRO A 78 12.53 -33.59 5.29
CA PRO A 78 11.56 -34.38 4.54
C PRO A 78 10.27 -34.54 5.35
N GLY A 79 9.15 -34.31 4.69
CA GLY A 79 7.80 -34.53 5.21
C GLY A 79 6.89 -35.19 4.17
N THR A 80 5.71 -35.61 4.61
CA THR A 80 4.70 -36.24 3.76
C THR A 80 3.41 -35.45 3.90
N LEU A 81 2.78 -35.11 2.78
CA LEU A 81 1.47 -34.47 2.78
C LEU A 81 0.41 -35.47 3.24
N ASP A 82 -0.23 -35.20 4.38
CA ASP A 82 -1.30 -36.06 4.90
C ASP A 82 -2.66 -35.57 4.37
N GLU A 83 -3.26 -34.54 4.96
CA GLU A 83 -4.51 -33.95 4.47
C GLU A 83 -4.22 -32.89 3.39
N ALA A 84 -4.52 -33.22 2.13
CA ALA A 84 -4.32 -32.33 0.98
C ALA A 84 -5.53 -31.41 0.69
N ASP A 85 -6.65 -31.64 1.35
CA ASP A 85 -7.95 -30.95 1.16
C ASP A 85 -8.22 -29.87 2.20
N LYS A 86 -7.40 -29.78 3.25
CA LYS A 86 -7.57 -28.81 4.34
C LYS A 86 -6.35 -27.92 4.52
N VAL A 87 -6.63 -26.70 4.98
CA VAL A 87 -5.63 -25.65 5.18
C VAL A 87 -5.96 -24.83 6.42
N LEU A 88 -4.91 -24.34 7.09
CA LEU A 88 -5.04 -23.40 8.18
C LEU A 88 -4.99 -21.97 7.65
N VAL A 89 -5.99 -21.18 8.01
CA VAL A 89 -6.10 -19.77 7.64
C VAL A 89 -5.95 -18.90 8.88
N ASP A 90 -4.99 -17.98 8.85
CA ASP A 90 -4.83 -16.93 9.87
C ASP A 90 -5.93 -15.88 9.71
N ILE A 91 -6.72 -15.69 10.77
CA ILE A 91 -7.79 -14.68 10.85
C ILE A 91 -7.39 -13.44 11.66
N GLY A 92 -6.18 -13.40 12.21
CA GLY A 92 -5.64 -12.33 13.02
C GLY A 92 -5.52 -12.71 14.50
N THR A 93 -4.83 -11.83 15.25
CA THR A 93 -4.63 -11.92 16.72
C THR A 93 -4.09 -13.27 17.21
N GLY A 94 -3.43 -14.04 16.34
CA GLY A 94 -2.85 -15.36 16.64
C GLY A 94 -3.83 -16.53 16.52
N TYR A 95 -5.02 -16.32 15.95
CA TYR A 95 -6.01 -17.37 15.74
C TYR A 95 -5.96 -17.92 14.31
N PHE A 96 -6.02 -19.25 14.24
CA PHE A 96 -6.07 -19.99 12.99
C PHE A 96 -7.33 -20.83 12.95
N ILE A 97 -7.96 -20.89 11.78
CA ILE A 97 -9.12 -21.74 11.53
C ILE A 97 -8.80 -22.74 10.43
N GLU A 98 -9.26 -23.97 10.60
CA GLU A 98 -9.21 -24.98 9.56
C GLU A 98 -10.30 -24.69 8.52
N LYS A 99 -9.90 -24.72 7.25
CA LYS A 99 -10.74 -24.47 6.09
C LYS A 99 -10.49 -25.51 5.02
N THR A 100 -11.46 -25.70 4.14
CA THR A 100 -11.25 -26.48 2.93
C THR A 100 -10.28 -25.75 2.00
N MET A 101 -9.63 -26.50 1.10
CA MET A 101 -8.72 -25.95 0.10
C MET A 101 -9.40 -24.86 -0.74
N ASP A 102 -10.65 -25.09 -1.15
CA ASP A 102 -11.43 -24.14 -1.95
C ASP A 102 -11.76 -22.87 -1.15
N ASP A 103 -12.18 -23.01 0.11
CA ASP A 103 -12.40 -21.86 1.00
C ASP A 103 -11.11 -21.07 1.24
N GLY A 104 -9.97 -21.75 1.33
CA GLY A 104 -8.65 -21.12 1.47
C GLY A 104 -8.27 -20.30 0.25
N LYS A 105 -8.51 -20.85 -0.96
CA LYS A 105 -8.30 -20.11 -2.22
C LYS A 105 -9.21 -18.89 -2.33
N ASP A 106 -10.49 -19.06 -2.01
CA ASP A 106 -11.45 -17.96 -1.98
C ASP A 106 -11.04 -16.87 -0.96
N TYR A 107 -10.57 -17.26 0.22
CA TYR A 107 -10.07 -16.33 1.24
C TYR A 107 -8.90 -15.49 0.72
N CYS A 108 -7.90 -16.12 0.09
CA CYS A 108 -6.79 -15.42 -0.52
C CYS A 108 -7.27 -14.46 -1.62
N GLN A 109 -8.15 -14.92 -2.51
CA GLN A 109 -8.67 -14.09 -3.61
C GLN A 109 -9.46 -12.87 -3.11
N ARG A 110 -10.32 -13.06 -2.11
CA ARG A 110 -11.05 -11.95 -1.47
C ARG A 110 -10.10 -10.94 -0.84
N LYS A 111 -9.06 -11.38 -0.13
CA LYS A 111 -8.07 -10.45 0.45
C LYS A 111 -7.23 -9.73 -0.61
N ILE A 112 -6.86 -10.40 -1.70
CA ILE A 112 -6.17 -9.78 -2.84
C ILE A 112 -7.04 -8.67 -3.43
N ASN A 113 -8.32 -8.95 -3.69
CA ASN A 113 -9.25 -7.98 -4.26
C ASN A 113 -9.45 -6.78 -3.32
N LEU A 114 -9.57 -7.03 -2.01
CA LEU A 114 -9.66 -5.98 -1.00
C LEU A 114 -8.41 -5.08 -1.01
N LEU A 115 -7.21 -5.67 -1.03
CA LEU A 115 -5.96 -4.91 -1.06
C LEU A 115 -5.80 -4.12 -2.37
N LYS A 116 -6.22 -4.67 -3.51
CA LYS A 116 -6.23 -3.94 -4.80
C LYS A 116 -7.16 -2.73 -4.75
N SER A 117 -8.38 -2.89 -4.26
CA SER A 117 -9.32 -1.78 -4.09
C SER A 117 -8.77 -0.71 -3.13
N ASN A 118 -8.19 -1.13 -2.01
CA ASN A 118 -7.58 -0.20 -1.05
C ASN A 118 -6.38 0.54 -1.66
N TYR A 119 -5.58 -0.16 -2.47
CA TYR A 119 -4.45 0.44 -3.19
C TYR A 119 -4.91 1.54 -4.14
N GLU A 120 -5.93 1.27 -4.96
CA GLU A 120 -6.47 2.23 -5.93
C GLU A 120 -7.01 3.49 -5.25
N GLN A 121 -7.80 3.32 -4.19
CA GLN A 121 -8.34 4.43 -3.40
C GLN A 121 -7.22 5.28 -2.78
N LEU A 122 -6.22 4.63 -2.17
CA LEU A 122 -5.13 5.34 -1.51
C LEU A 122 -4.17 5.98 -2.52
N PHE A 123 -4.01 5.40 -3.70
CA PHE A 123 -3.26 5.98 -4.81
C PHE A 123 -3.91 7.26 -5.33
N GLU A 124 -5.24 7.30 -5.45
CA GLU A 124 -5.97 8.51 -5.83
C GLU A 124 -5.77 9.63 -4.79
N VAL A 125 -5.83 9.29 -3.49
CA VAL A 125 -5.56 10.25 -2.40
C VAL A 125 -4.12 10.75 -2.45
N LEU A 126 -3.15 9.88 -2.66
CA LEU A 126 -1.74 10.25 -2.82
C LEU A 126 -1.55 11.22 -4.00
N ALA A 127 -2.15 10.93 -5.16
CA ALA A 127 -2.05 11.80 -6.34
C ALA A 127 -2.60 13.20 -6.05
N LYS A 128 -3.75 13.30 -5.38
CA LYS A 128 -4.32 14.59 -4.95
C LYS A 128 -3.41 15.30 -3.96
N LYS A 129 -2.87 14.61 -2.96
CA LYS A 129 -1.99 15.23 -1.95
C LYS A 129 -0.67 15.70 -2.54
N LYS A 130 -0.11 14.93 -3.48
CA LYS A 130 1.10 15.31 -4.23
C LYS A 130 0.88 16.59 -5.03
N ASN A 131 -0.26 16.71 -5.72
CA ASN A 131 -0.61 17.95 -6.43
C ASN A 131 -0.66 19.15 -5.48
N VAL A 132 -1.24 19.01 -4.29
CA VAL A 132 -1.27 20.08 -3.28
C VAL A 132 0.14 20.45 -2.82
N ALA A 133 1.01 19.48 -2.56
CA ALA A 133 2.40 19.71 -2.15
C ALA A 133 3.19 20.46 -3.24
N ASP A 134 3.00 20.06 -4.50
CA ASP A 134 3.65 20.66 -5.67
C ASP A 134 3.16 22.10 -5.88
N GLU A 135 1.84 22.34 -5.83
CA GLU A 135 1.25 23.69 -5.94
C GLU A 135 1.70 24.61 -4.80
N ALA A 136 1.67 24.14 -3.55
CA ALA A 136 2.16 24.92 -2.41
C ALA A 136 3.64 25.28 -2.58
N GLY A 137 4.46 24.35 -3.08
CA GLY A 137 5.86 24.60 -3.42
C GLY A 137 6.04 25.67 -4.49
N MET A 138 5.25 25.62 -5.56
CA MET A 138 5.30 26.61 -6.65
C MET A 138 4.91 28.01 -6.18
N VAL A 139 3.82 28.14 -5.42
CA VAL A 139 3.37 29.43 -4.87
C VAL A 139 4.40 29.99 -3.90
N LEU A 140 4.99 29.14 -3.05
CA LEU A 140 6.01 29.54 -2.08
C LEU A 140 7.25 30.09 -2.78
N GLN A 141 7.75 29.37 -3.80
CA GLN A 141 8.89 29.79 -4.58
C GLN A 141 8.64 31.11 -5.32
N SER A 142 7.43 31.29 -5.88
CA SER A 142 7.01 32.54 -6.51
C SER A 142 7.03 33.72 -5.54
N LYS A 143 6.43 33.55 -4.34
CA LYS A 143 6.40 34.61 -3.33
C LYS A 143 7.78 34.99 -2.80
N VAL A 144 8.63 34.00 -2.52
CA VAL A 144 10.01 34.24 -2.06
C VAL A 144 10.79 35.01 -3.12
N ARG A 145 10.65 34.65 -4.41
CA ARG A 145 11.30 35.37 -5.52
C ARG A 145 10.81 36.82 -5.63
N GLN A 146 9.51 37.07 -5.48
CA GLN A 146 8.95 38.43 -5.53
C GLN A 146 9.46 39.31 -4.38
N LEU A 147 9.56 38.77 -3.16
CA LEU A 147 10.13 39.48 -2.02
C LEU A 147 11.61 39.80 -2.20
N GLN A 148 12.39 38.85 -2.75
CA GLN A 148 13.80 39.07 -3.05
C GLN A 148 13.98 40.19 -4.10
N ALA A 149 13.17 40.19 -5.17
CA ALA A 149 13.21 41.24 -6.19
C ALA A 149 12.83 42.61 -5.62
N ALA A 150 11.82 42.68 -4.75
CA ALA A 150 11.40 43.92 -4.10
C ALA A 150 12.42 44.47 -3.10
N THR A 151 13.26 43.62 -2.50
CA THR A 151 14.31 44.05 -1.56
C THR A 151 15.63 44.42 -2.26
N SER A 152 15.77 44.06 -3.54
CA SER A 152 16.96 44.34 -4.37
C SER A 152 16.85 45.65 -5.16
N SER A 153 15.73 46.37 -5.00
CA SER A 153 15.39 47.64 -5.67
C SER A 153 15.39 48.76 -4.64
#